data_AF-A0A9Q0YNJ7-F1
#
_entry.id   AF-A0A9Q0YNJ7-F1
#
_cell.length_a   1.000
_cell.length_b   1.000
_cell.length_c   1.000
_cell.angle_alpha   90.00
_cell.angle_beta   90.00
_cell.angle_gamma   90.00
#
_symmetry.space_group_name_H-M   'P 1'
#
loop_
_entity.id
_entity.type
_entity.pdbx_description
1 polymer ?
#
loop_
_entity_poly.entity_id
_entity_poly.type
_entity_poly.pdbx_seq_one_letter_code
_entity_poly.pdbx_strand_id
1 'polypeptide(L)'
;MAEKRRQSMKVEVSRCLDAALSDLQLIWDEIGIEESQRDERQNVVLLHLQNLLDEMVKEEKEMRKRLLASVETCGQEVVKLSQELGVSPYEPDEGLSILQVEKALRLRVEALKKEKTERMDKLHTLQKIEQSLCDILCTTPMYIPTGSIPTDSQLAALKEHIETLKADQEQRLATLRSTKRGILDLMDLLEQEPNTSFERDVICEEEDTFSLSMENMHALKRLHEELEAKDQENANLANTLTEEIESIWNRLQFSEAELEKPLPVSGHKPSDLKVLQANLAKLQELKKSNLKKVIDATREEIFSWWDKCFYSRQQRNDFVAAYNDEYTEELLQEHDQELVKMKDYYEANKTLLESVKRREEMWKQMLEFEKKASDPNRFNNRGCVLLQEEKMRAKLNKDLPKLEKVLSEKIEQWEGQHGKPFLVDGVRFVDYVEAQWAAHEQSKKIAKEQRLNARSKEMEHEMKWGSRPTTPNKRRFAGTPSKTPKRMKGANGTCIQSPRMDATSVMASPRSAQRPPRMGTSYVKTTPKKLRQTPSRVTRRKVLGEKNSDSSFSTTMSSHSWKTSNTSISSVGSVCPSYTDFSKHLESENRPYCRSSSILTSPQRSHSRVTGL
;
A
#
# COMPACT_ATOMS: atom_id res chain seq x y z
N MET A 1 73.41 60.39 -53.91
CA MET A 1 74.02 60.18 -52.56
C MET A 1 75.09 59.09 -52.56
N ALA A 2 74.74 57.81 -52.74
CA ALA A 2 75.68 56.69 -52.65
C ALA A 2 76.94 56.86 -53.54
N GLU A 3 76.75 57.29 -54.78
CA GLU A 3 77.83 57.58 -55.75
C GLU A 3 78.93 58.49 -55.17
N LYS A 4 78.54 59.61 -54.53
CA LYS A 4 79.46 60.57 -53.91
C LYS A 4 80.21 59.95 -52.72
N ARG A 5 79.58 59.02 -51.98
CA ARG A 5 80.24 58.29 -50.88
C ARG A 5 81.25 57.26 -51.41
N ARG A 6 80.90 56.48 -52.45
CA ARG A 6 81.83 55.53 -53.09
C ARG A 6 83.04 56.27 -53.68
N GLN A 7 82.82 57.41 -54.34
CA GLN A 7 83.90 58.23 -54.87
C GLN A 7 84.78 58.84 -53.76
N SER A 8 84.18 59.33 -52.67
CA SER A 8 84.95 59.82 -51.51
C SER A 8 85.82 58.74 -50.88
N MET A 9 85.28 57.52 -50.74
CA MET A 9 86.01 56.36 -50.24
C MET A 9 87.16 55.96 -51.18
N LYS A 10 86.93 55.97 -52.51
CA LYS A 10 87.99 55.71 -53.50
C LYS A 10 89.14 56.71 -53.39
N VAL A 11 88.82 58.01 -53.26
CA VAL A 11 89.85 59.06 -53.15
C VAL A 11 90.67 58.90 -51.88
N GLU A 12 90.05 58.61 -50.74
CA GLU A 12 90.76 58.46 -49.47
C GLU A 12 91.60 57.17 -49.41
N VAL A 13 91.10 56.05 -49.96
CA VAL A 13 91.88 54.81 -50.08
C VAL A 13 93.08 55.00 -51.02
N SER A 14 92.93 55.71 -52.14
CA SER A 14 94.06 56.11 -53.00
C SER A 14 95.06 56.92 -52.18
N ARG A 15 94.64 58.04 -51.58
CA ARG A 15 95.50 58.95 -50.83
C ARG A 15 96.33 58.25 -49.75
N CYS A 16 95.75 57.28 -49.04
CA CYS A 16 96.46 56.49 -48.03
C CYS A 16 97.44 55.47 -48.64
N LEU A 17 97.09 54.83 -49.78
CA LEU A 17 97.98 53.93 -50.51
C LEU A 17 99.14 54.70 -51.15
N ASP A 18 98.85 55.81 -51.82
CA ASP A 18 99.81 56.69 -52.50
C ASP A 18 100.86 57.22 -51.50
N ALA A 19 100.43 57.61 -50.29
CA ALA A 19 101.33 57.99 -49.20
C ALA A 19 102.20 56.82 -48.73
N ALA A 20 101.60 55.66 -48.42
CA ALA A 20 102.33 54.49 -47.92
C ALA A 20 103.34 53.93 -48.95
N LEU A 21 103.01 54.00 -50.25
CA LEU A 21 103.93 53.63 -51.33
C LEU A 21 105.08 54.65 -51.48
N SER A 22 104.81 55.94 -51.29
CA SER A 22 105.85 56.98 -51.29
C SER A 22 106.85 56.77 -50.14
N ASP A 23 106.35 56.50 -48.93
CA ASP A 23 107.19 56.21 -47.76
C ASP A 23 108.03 54.93 -47.96
N LEU A 24 107.43 53.88 -48.55
CA LEU A 24 108.14 52.64 -48.90
C LEU A 24 109.24 52.87 -49.95
N GLN A 25 109.01 53.71 -50.97
CA GLN A 25 110.02 54.05 -51.97
C GLN A 25 111.22 54.76 -51.33
N LEU A 26 110.99 55.76 -50.48
CA LEU A 26 112.05 56.46 -49.74
C LEU A 26 112.87 55.48 -48.88
N ILE A 27 112.21 54.58 -48.15
CA ILE A 27 112.89 53.55 -47.33
C ILE A 27 113.70 52.57 -48.20
N TRP A 28 113.22 52.21 -49.40
CA TRP A 28 113.95 51.34 -50.32
C TRP A 28 115.15 52.02 -50.98
N ASP A 29 115.08 53.34 -51.19
CA ASP A 29 116.20 54.17 -51.63
C ASP A 29 117.26 54.33 -50.53
N GLU A 30 116.86 54.59 -49.28
CA GLU A 30 117.79 54.66 -48.13
C GLU A 30 118.52 53.34 -47.85
N ILE A 31 117.87 52.19 -48.06
CA ILE A 31 118.46 50.85 -47.87
C ILE A 31 119.27 50.40 -49.11
N GLY A 32 119.03 50.97 -50.29
CA GLY A 32 119.70 50.57 -51.54
C GLY A 32 119.19 49.26 -52.13
N ILE A 33 117.88 48.99 -52.04
CA ILE A 33 117.25 47.77 -52.56
C ILE A 33 117.14 47.83 -54.10
N GLU A 34 117.54 46.76 -54.79
CA GLU A 34 117.41 46.62 -56.25
C GLU A 34 115.94 46.54 -56.70
N GLU A 35 115.62 47.18 -57.84
CA GLU A 35 114.28 47.27 -58.43
C GLU A 35 113.56 45.91 -58.53
N SER A 36 114.29 44.85 -58.87
CA SER A 36 113.79 43.46 -58.96
C SER A 36 113.06 43.02 -57.67
N GLN A 37 113.60 43.41 -56.52
CA GLN A 37 113.03 43.10 -55.21
C GLN A 37 112.08 44.17 -54.69
N ARG A 38 112.05 45.36 -55.31
CA ARG A 38 110.99 46.36 -55.08
C ARG A 38 109.71 45.90 -55.75
N ASP A 39 109.79 45.44 -57.00
CA ASP A 39 108.69 44.82 -57.73
C ASP A 39 108.11 43.61 -56.98
N GLU A 40 108.95 42.70 -56.49
CA GLU A 40 108.47 41.55 -55.69
C GLU A 40 107.68 42.01 -54.45
N ARG A 41 108.21 42.99 -53.69
CA ARG A 41 107.53 43.56 -52.50
C ARG A 41 106.24 44.30 -52.86
N GLN A 42 106.22 45.07 -53.95
CA GLN A 42 105.01 45.74 -54.46
C GLN A 42 103.94 44.74 -54.87
N ASN A 43 104.31 43.66 -55.57
CA ASN A 43 103.39 42.59 -55.96
C ASN A 43 102.79 41.88 -54.74
N VAL A 44 103.55 41.67 -53.65
CA VAL A 44 103.02 41.14 -52.38
C VAL A 44 102.00 42.10 -51.75
N VAL A 45 102.27 43.41 -51.72
CA VAL A 45 101.31 44.42 -51.22
C VAL A 45 100.03 44.45 -52.06
N LEU A 46 100.16 44.44 -53.39
CA LEU A 46 99.02 44.39 -54.32
C LEU A 46 98.19 43.12 -54.14
N LEU A 47 98.83 41.96 -53.98
CA LEU A 47 98.17 40.68 -53.74
C LEU A 47 97.38 40.68 -52.42
N HIS A 48 97.93 41.21 -51.33
CA HIS A 48 97.21 41.33 -50.07
C HIS A 48 96.01 42.29 -50.16
N LEU A 49 96.16 43.41 -50.87
CA LEU A 49 95.06 44.36 -51.09
C LEU A 49 93.95 43.76 -51.98
N GLN A 50 94.32 43.03 -53.04
CA GLN A 50 93.38 42.31 -53.90
C GLN A 50 92.61 41.25 -53.12
N ASN A 51 93.31 40.39 -52.37
CA ASN A 51 92.69 39.35 -51.56
C ASN A 51 91.67 39.93 -50.56
N LEU A 52 92.01 41.00 -49.85
CA LEU A 52 91.08 41.66 -48.90
C LEU A 52 89.84 42.21 -49.60
N LEU A 53 90.00 42.85 -50.76
CA LEU A 53 88.87 43.41 -51.52
C LEU A 53 87.98 42.30 -52.10
N ASP A 54 88.56 41.21 -52.60
CA ASP A 54 87.81 40.05 -53.08
C ASP A 54 87.12 39.29 -51.93
N GLU A 55 87.72 39.21 -50.74
CA GLU A 55 87.09 38.68 -49.53
C GLU A 55 85.87 39.53 -49.12
N MET A 56 86.00 40.85 -49.01
CA MET A 56 84.86 41.74 -48.71
C MET A 56 83.74 41.61 -49.75
N VAL A 57 84.09 41.56 -51.04
CA VAL A 57 83.12 41.39 -52.14
C VAL A 57 82.49 39.99 -52.13
N LYS A 58 83.22 38.96 -51.69
CA LYS A 58 82.73 37.58 -51.52
C LYS A 58 81.77 37.49 -50.33
N GLU A 59 82.09 38.07 -49.18
CA GLU A 59 81.21 38.09 -47.99
C GLU A 59 79.87 38.75 -48.31
N GLU A 60 79.86 39.87 -49.03
CA GLU A 60 78.63 40.55 -49.47
C GLU A 60 77.84 39.72 -50.52
N LYS A 61 78.53 39.06 -51.47
CA LYS A 61 77.89 38.10 -52.39
C LYS A 61 77.26 36.92 -51.62
N GLU A 62 77.92 36.42 -50.58
CA GLU A 62 77.43 35.32 -49.73
C GLU A 62 76.33 35.76 -48.77
N MET A 63 76.35 37.00 -48.26
CA MET A 63 75.22 37.59 -47.53
C MET A 63 74.00 37.73 -48.45
N ARG A 64 74.17 38.29 -49.66
CA ARG A 64 73.09 38.39 -50.66
C ARG A 64 72.52 37.01 -51.00
N LYS A 65 73.38 35.98 -51.19
CA LYS A 65 72.94 34.60 -51.45
C LYS A 65 72.13 34.03 -50.28
N ARG A 66 72.57 34.23 -49.04
CA ARG A 66 71.84 33.81 -47.82
C ARG A 66 70.48 34.53 -47.69
N LEU A 67 70.42 35.83 -47.94
CA LEU A 67 69.17 36.60 -47.91
C LEU A 67 68.18 36.15 -48.98
N LEU A 68 68.64 35.89 -50.21
CA LEU A 68 67.77 35.37 -51.28
C LEU A 68 67.22 33.97 -50.95
N ALA A 69 68.04 33.08 -50.37
CA ALA A 69 67.58 31.77 -49.90
C ALA A 69 66.59 31.88 -48.72
N SER A 70 66.77 32.87 -47.82
CA SER A 70 65.80 33.18 -46.75
C SER A 70 64.48 33.68 -47.32
N VAL A 71 64.51 34.59 -48.30
CA VAL A 71 63.32 35.08 -49.02
C VAL A 71 62.56 33.94 -49.71
N GLU A 72 63.26 33.05 -50.40
CA GLU A 72 62.65 31.87 -51.03
C GLU A 72 62.01 30.93 -49.98
N THR A 73 62.75 30.59 -48.92
CA THR A 73 62.27 29.68 -47.86
C THR A 73 61.06 30.27 -47.12
N CYS A 74 61.13 31.53 -46.69
CA CYS A 74 60.02 32.20 -46.02
C CYS A 74 58.84 32.45 -46.97
N GLY A 75 59.07 32.70 -48.26
CA GLY A 75 58.00 32.79 -49.26
C GLY A 75 57.24 31.47 -49.43
N GLN A 76 57.97 30.35 -49.53
CA GLN A 76 57.37 29.01 -49.56
C GLN A 76 56.60 28.70 -48.26
N GLU A 77 57.14 29.07 -47.09
CA GLU A 77 56.42 28.92 -45.82
C GLU A 77 55.17 29.81 -45.72
N VAL A 78 55.20 31.07 -46.20
CA VAL A 78 54.00 31.94 -46.26
C VAL A 78 52.92 31.29 -47.12
N VAL A 79 53.24 30.87 -48.35
CA VAL A 79 52.26 30.26 -49.27
C VAL A 79 51.67 29.00 -48.64
N LYS A 80 52.51 28.12 -48.06
CA LYS A 80 52.06 26.90 -47.39
C LYS A 80 51.14 27.20 -46.20
N LEU A 81 51.54 28.10 -45.29
CA LEU A 81 50.76 28.42 -44.10
C LEU A 81 49.45 29.14 -44.44
N SER A 82 49.46 30.04 -45.44
CA SER A 82 48.25 30.66 -45.98
C SER A 82 47.28 29.62 -46.54
N GLN A 83 47.76 28.63 -47.31
CA GLN A 83 46.94 27.51 -47.78
C GLN A 83 46.38 26.66 -46.63
N GLU A 84 47.21 26.29 -45.65
CA GLU A 84 46.76 25.52 -44.48
C GLU A 84 45.74 26.27 -43.60
N LEU A 85 45.80 27.61 -43.55
CA LEU A 85 44.89 28.47 -42.76
C LEU A 85 43.65 28.95 -43.52
N GLY A 86 43.58 28.75 -44.83
CA GLY A 86 42.52 29.28 -45.70
C GLY A 86 42.57 30.81 -45.89
N VAL A 87 43.74 31.42 -45.74
CA VAL A 87 43.96 32.88 -45.80
C VAL A 87 44.73 33.22 -47.09
N SER A 88 44.50 34.40 -47.66
CA SER A 88 45.30 34.87 -48.83
C SER A 88 46.81 34.77 -48.54
N PRO A 89 47.63 34.33 -49.50
CA PRO A 89 49.07 34.58 -49.49
C PRO A 89 49.36 36.07 -49.28
N TYR A 90 50.48 36.38 -48.62
CA TYR A 90 50.99 37.73 -48.49
C TYR A 90 52.03 37.99 -49.58
N GLU A 91 51.79 39.02 -50.38
CA GLU A 91 52.70 39.51 -51.42
C GLU A 91 53.42 40.77 -50.88
N PRO A 92 54.77 40.82 -50.91
CA PRO A 92 55.51 42.02 -50.50
C PRO A 92 55.33 43.19 -51.47
N ASP A 93 55.32 44.42 -50.95
CA ASP A 93 55.17 45.63 -51.76
C ASP A 93 56.29 45.79 -52.82
N GLU A 94 55.94 46.35 -53.98
CA GLU A 94 56.91 46.65 -55.04
C GLU A 94 57.97 47.67 -54.59
N GLY A 95 59.22 47.45 -55.00
CA GLY A 95 60.34 48.37 -54.73
C GLY A 95 61.06 48.15 -53.39
N LEU A 96 60.64 47.20 -52.56
CA LEU A 96 61.35 46.83 -51.33
C LEU A 96 62.73 46.21 -51.62
N SER A 97 63.72 46.50 -50.77
CA SER A 97 65.04 45.85 -50.84
C SER A 97 65.00 44.41 -50.31
N ILE A 98 65.94 43.56 -50.73
CA ILE A 98 65.99 42.13 -50.35
C ILE A 98 65.90 41.94 -48.82
N LEU A 99 66.56 42.78 -48.03
CA LEU A 99 66.54 42.71 -46.56
C LEU A 99 65.19 43.14 -45.96
N GLN A 100 64.45 44.03 -46.62
CA GLN A 100 63.09 44.41 -46.21
C GLN A 100 62.09 43.30 -46.56
N VAL A 101 62.20 42.71 -47.75
CA VAL A 101 61.38 41.56 -48.19
C VAL A 101 61.59 40.35 -47.26
N GLU A 102 62.85 40.02 -46.95
CA GLU A 102 63.21 38.95 -46.01
C GLU A 102 62.54 39.18 -44.64
N LYS A 103 62.68 40.39 -44.09
CA LYS A 103 62.08 40.75 -42.80
C LYS A 103 60.56 40.70 -42.82
N ALA A 104 59.92 41.16 -43.90
CA ALA A 104 58.46 41.16 -44.03
C ALA A 104 57.91 39.74 -44.12
N LEU A 105 58.48 38.89 -44.98
CA LEU A 105 58.10 37.49 -45.12
C LEU A 105 58.31 36.72 -43.80
N ARG A 106 59.45 36.90 -43.13
CA ARG A 106 59.75 36.22 -41.86
C ARG A 106 58.80 36.63 -40.73
N LEU A 107 58.48 37.93 -40.59
CA LEU A 107 57.45 38.38 -39.63
C LEU A 107 56.06 37.83 -39.96
N ARG A 108 55.72 37.67 -41.26
CA ARG A 108 54.45 37.05 -41.67
C ARG A 108 54.43 35.54 -41.39
N VAL A 109 55.54 34.83 -41.57
CA VAL A 109 55.72 33.43 -41.15
C VAL A 109 55.51 33.29 -39.64
N GLU A 110 56.14 34.14 -38.83
CA GLU A 110 55.99 34.15 -37.36
C GLU A 110 54.52 34.37 -36.96
N ALA A 111 53.83 35.33 -37.59
CA ALA A 111 52.42 35.60 -37.34
C ALA A 111 51.51 34.42 -37.76
N LEU A 112 51.71 33.83 -38.93
CA LEU A 112 50.91 32.68 -39.41
C LEU A 112 51.16 31.42 -38.57
N LYS A 113 52.41 31.18 -38.11
CA LYS A 113 52.71 30.09 -37.16
C LYS A 113 51.99 30.29 -35.82
N LYS A 114 51.95 31.52 -35.30
CA LYS A 114 51.20 31.88 -34.08
C LYS A 114 49.68 31.69 -34.25
N GLU A 115 49.13 32.12 -35.37
CA GLU A 115 47.70 31.93 -35.70
C GLU A 115 47.34 30.44 -35.79
N LYS A 116 48.20 29.63 -36.44
CA LYS A 116 48.07 28.17 -36.49
C LYS A 116 48.04 27.55 -35.10
N THR A 117 48.99 27.87 -34.22
CA THR A 117 48.99 27.33 -32.84
C THR A 117 47.73 27.75 -32.10
N GLU A 118 47.35 29.03 -32.17
CA GLU A 118 46.15 29.52 -31.50
C GLU A 118 44.86 28.84 -31.96
N ARG A 119 44.69 28.58 -33.27
CA ARG A 119 43.51 27.85 -33.78
C ARG A 119 43.48 26.40 -33.31
N MET A 120 44.64 25.73 -33.26
CA MET A 120 44.75 24.36 -32.74
C MET A 120 44.52 24.30 -31.23
N ASP A 121 45.04 25.24 -30.44
CA ASP A 121 44.83 25.27 -28.98
C ASP A 121 43.36 25.53 -28.64
N LYS A 122 42.70 26.44 -29.38
CA LYS A 122 41.25 26.69 -29.31
C LYS A 122 40.47 25.41 -29.65
N LEU A 123 40.85 24.66 -30.69
CA LEU A 123 40.21 23.40 -31.06
C LEU A 123 40.29 22.36 -29.95
N HIS A 124 41.49 22.02 -29.46
CA HIS A 124 41.65 21.02 -28.39
C HIS A 124 40.91 21.40 -27.10
N THR A 125 40.88 22.71 -26.77
CA THR A 125 40.14 23.21 -25.61
C THR A 125 38.63 23.00 -25.76
N LEU A 126 38.08 23.34 -26.94
CA LEU A 126 36.66 23.18 -27.23
C LEU A 126 36.26 21.70 -27.33
N GLN A 127 37.02 20.87 -28.05
CA GLN A 127 36.77 19.42 -28.15
C GLN A 127 36.82 18.72 -26.79
N LYS A 128 37.67 19.17 -25.85
CA LYS A 128 37.67 18.63 -24.49
C LYS A 128 36.38 18.97 -23.72
N ILE A 129 35.86 20.19 -23.90
CA ILE A 129 34.59 20.62 -23.29
C ILE A 129 33.43 19.83 -23.92
N GLU A 130 33.37 19.79 -25.25
CA GLU A 130 32.40 19.01 -26.02
C GLU A 130 32.37 17.55 -25.58
N GLN A 131 33.52 16.86 -25.56
CA GLN A 131 33.59 15.46 -25.13
C GLN A 131 33.00 15.26 -23.73
N SER A 132 33.36 16.12 -22.76
CA SER A 132 32.81 16.01 -21.40
C SER A 132 31.30 16.25 -21.31
N LEU A 133 30.73 17.09 -22.19
CA LEU A 133 29.28 17.26 -22.30
C LEU A 133 28.62 16.06 -22.98
N CYS A 134 29.23 15.55 -24.04
CA CYS A 134 28.77 14.37 -24.77
C CYS A 134 28.80 13.09 -23.94
N ASP A 135 29.80 12.92 -23.07
CA ASP A 135 29.89 11.79 -22.14
C ASP A 135 28.70 11.81 -21.16
N ILE A 136 28.40 12.97 -20.56
CA ILE A 136 27.31 13.16 -19.59
C ILE A 136 25.92 13.02 -20.24
N LEU A 137 25.74 13.60 -21.44
CA LEU A 137 24.47 13.60 -22.19
C LEU A 137 24.25 12.30 -22.99
N CYS A 138 25.28 11.46 -23.09
CA CYS A 138 25.42 10.32 -23.98
C CYS A 138 25.12 10.65 -25.45
N THR A 139 25.69 11.76 -25.95
CA THR A 139 25.57 12.23 -27.34
C THR A 139 26.87 12.03 -28.12
N THR A 140 26.84 12.18 -29.45
CA THR A 140 28.02 12.06 -30.31
C THR A 140 28.65 13.44 -30.55
N PRO A 141 29.96 13.64 -30.31
CA PRO A 141 30.66 14.90 -30.62
C PRO A 141 30.63 15.29 -32.11
N MET A 142 30.80 16.58 -32.40
CA MET A 142 30.90 17.09 -33.76
C MET A 142 32.16 16.59 -34.46
N TYR A 143 32.00 16.00 -35.65
CA TYR A 143 33.14 15.58 -36.46
C TYR A 143 33.89 16.77 -37.06
N ILE A 144 35.15 16.94 -36.65
CA ILE A 144 36.11 17.86 -37.25
C ILE A 144 37.30 17.04 -37.80
N PRO A 145 37.68 17.19 -39.09
CA PRO A 145 38.72 16.37 -39.70
C PRO A 145 40.07 16.47 -38.98
N THR A 146 40.61 15.32 -38.57
CA THR A 146 41.87 15.25 -37.83
C THR A 146 43.06 15.59 -38.73
N GLY A 147 43.92 16.53 -38.31
CA GLY A 147 45.16 16.89 -39.01
C GLY A 147 45.07 18.14 -39.90
N SER A 148 43.88 18.64 -40.21
CA SER A 148 43.70 19.99 -40.79
C SER A 148 43.65 21.07 -39.70
N ILE A 149 44.12 22.28 -39.99
CA ILE A 149 43.83 23.45 -39.15
C ILE A 149 42.34 23.80 -39.35
N PRO A 150 41.56 24.02 -38.29
CA PRO A 150 40.16 24.41 -38.45
C PRO A 150 40.04 25.84 -38.98
N THR A 151 38.98 26.09 -39.75
CA THR A 151 38.56 27.45 -40.10
C THR A 151 37.92 28.14 -38.91
N ASP A 152 37.91 29.48 -38.90
CA ASP A 152 37.19 30.22 -37.85
C ASP A 152 35.67 29.95 -37.86
N SER A 153 35.12 29.55 -39.02
CA SER A 153 33.72 29.08 -39.12
C SER A 153 33.50 27.70 -38.48
N GLN A 154 34.44 26.76 -38.57
CA GLN A 154 34.37 25.49 -37.85
C GLN A 154 34.53 25.70 -36.33
N LEU A 155 35.43 26.59 -35.91
CA LEU A 155 35.58 26.98 -34.50
C LEU A 155 34.35 27.74 -33.96
N ALA A 156 33.59 28.44 -34.82
CA ALA A 156 32.33 29.07 -34.45
C ALA A 156 31.20 28.03 -34.30
N ALA A 157 31.03 27.13 -35.28
CA ALA A 157 30.03 26.07 -35.23
C ALA A 157 30.23 25.12 -34.04
N LEU A 158 31.47 24.76 -33.71
CA LEU A 158 31.79 23.96 -32.52
C LEU A 158 31.39 24.69 -31.22
N LYS A 159 31.63 26.00 -31.11
CA LYS A 159 31.20 26.80 -29.95
C LYS A 159 29.69 26.84 -29.84
N GLU A 160 28.99 27.12 -30.94
CA GLU A 160 27.53 27.14 -31.00
C GLU A 160 26.96 25.79 -30.54
N HIS A 161 27.52 24.68 -31.02
CA HIS A 161 27.13 23.35 -30.58
C HIS A 161 27.40 23.13 -29.08
N ILE A 162 28.56 23.52 -28.56
CA ILE A 162 28.88 23.44 -27.12
C ILE A 162 27.86 24.24 -26.28
N GLU A 163 27.43 25.43 -26.71
CA GLU A 163 26.37 26.16 -26.00
C GLU A 163 25.00 25.45 -26.11
N THR A 164 24.66 24.80 -27.24
CA THR A 164 23.45 23.95 -27.31
C THR A 164 23.51 22.75 -26.36
N LEU A 165 24.67 22.09 -26.24
CA LEU A 165 24.87 20.96 -25.31
C LEU A 165 24.76 21.40 -23.85
N LYS A 166 25.30 22.58 -23.47
CA LYS A 166 25.12 23.14 -22.13
C LYS A 166 23.65 23.45 -21.82
N ALA A 167 22.92 24.04 -22.76
CA ALA A 167 21.50 24.36 -22.57
C ALA A 167 20.65 23.09 -22.40
N ASP A 168 20.94 22.05 -23.18
CA ASP A 168 20.32 20.72 -23.03
C ASP A 168 20.70 20.06 -21.69
N GLN A 169 21.96 20.16 -21.26
CA GLN A 169 22.41 19.70 -19.93
C GLN A 169 21.65 20.42 -18.80
N GLU A 170 21.56 21.75 -18.84
CA GLU A 170 20.82 22.54 -17.84
C GLU A 170 19.34 22.16 -17.82
N GLN A 171 18.70 21.99 -18.99
CA GLN A 171 17.31 21.57 -19.10
C GLN A 171 17.08 20.14 -18.58
N ARG A 172 17.93 19.17 -18.93
CA ARG A 172 17.83 17.78 -18.44
C ARG A 172 18.06 17.71 -16.94
N LEU A 173 19.04 18.43 -16.41
CA LEU A 173 19.37 18.45 -14.98
C LEU A 173 18.27 19.16 -14.16
N ALA A 174 17.71 20.27 -14.67
CA ALA A 174 16.53 20.90 -14.06
C ALA A 174 15.29 19.98 -14.07
N THR A 175 15.14 19.15 -15.10
CA THR A 175 14.10 18.11 -15.17
C THR A 175 14.38 16.98 -14.17
N LEU A 176 15.62 16.50 -14.07
CA LEU A 176 16.05 15.50 -13.09
C LEU A 176 15.72 15.95 -11.66
N ARG A 177 16.08 17.20 -11.31
CA ARG A 177 15.78 17.83 -10.01
C ARG A 177 14.28 17.87 -9.69
N SER A 178 13.45 18.30 -10.64
CA SER A 178 12.01 18.43 -10.39
C SER A 178 11.32 17.08 -10.30
N THR A 179 11.66 16.13 -11.16
CA THR A 179 11.09 14.78 -11.16
C THR A 179 11.61 13.91 -10.01
N LYS A 180 12.90 14.01 -9.62
CA LYS A 180 13.46 13.32 -8.43
C LYS A 180 12.70 13.73 -7.16
N ARG A 181 12.37 15.02 -7.00
CA ARG A 181 11.53 15.49 -5.88
C ARG A 181 10.11 14.92 -5.95
N GLY A 182 9.44 14.98 -7.10
CA GLY A 182 8.10 14.39 -7.26
C GLY A 182 8.06 12.89 -6.96
N ILE A 183 9.09 12.14 -7.38
CA ILE A 183 9.26 10.72 -7.05
C ILE A 183 9.41 10.50 -5.54
N LEU A 184 10.20 11.32 -4.84
CA LEU A 184 10.33 11.26 -3.38
C LEU A 184 9.00 11.57 -2.67
N ASP A 185 8.34 12.66 -3.04
CA ASP A 185 7.04 13.06 -2.47
C ASP A 185 5.98 11.95 -2.67
N LEU A 186 5.95 11.31 -3.85
CA LEU A 186 5.08 10.17 -4.16
C LEU A 186 5.48 8.89 -3.39
N MET A 187 6.77 8.61 -3.19
CA MET A 187 7.21 7.41 -2.46
C MET A 187 6.95 7.52 -0.95
N ASP A 188 7.06 8.72 -0.36
CA ASP A 188 6.64 9.00 1.01
C ASP A 188 5.10 8.93 1.17
N LEU A 189 4.34 9.29 0.14
CA LEU A 189 2.87 9.14 0.09
C LEU A 189 2.46 7.66 -0.01
N LEU A 190 3.10 6.91 -0.90
CA LEU A 190 2.88 5.48 -1.16
C LEU A 190 3.57 4.53 -0.15
N GLU A 191 4.27 5.06 0.86
CA GLU A 191 4.98 4.27 1.88
C GLU A 191 5.95 3.22 1.28
N GLN A 192 6.59 3.55 0.14
CA GLN A 192 7.39 2.62 -0.66
C GLN A 192 8.89 2.97 -0.65
N GLU A 193 9.75 2.03 -0.26
CA GLU A 193 11.21 2.15 -0.39
C GLU A 193 11.71 1.90 -1.84
N PRO A 194 12.93 2.31 -2.22
CA PRO A 194 13.48 2.12 -3.57
C PRO A 194 13.92 0.67 -3.85
N ASN A 195 13.12 -0.03 -4.66
CA ASN A 195 13.23 -1.47 -4.88
C ASN A 195 14.15 -1.86 -6.05
N THR A 196 14.04 -1.20 -7.20
CA THR A 196 14.94 -1.46 -8.35
C THR A 196 16.31 -0.81 -8.17
N SER A 197 17.28 -1.21 -9.00
CA SER A 197 18.57 -0.52 -9.10
C SER A 197 18.42 0.91 -9.61
N PHE A 198 17.48 1.17 -10.53
CA PHE A 198 17.23 2.50 -11.08
C PHE A 198 16.57 3.45 -10.08
N GLU A 199 15.62 2.97 -9.26
CA GLU A 199 15.10 3.76 -8.14
C GLU A 199 16.23 4.19 -7.18
N ARG A 200 17.15 3.29 -6.84
CA ARG A 200 18.29 3.60 -5.96
C ARG A 200 19.30 4.56 -6.59
N ASP A 201 19.60 4.40 -7.87
CA ASP A 201 20.43 5.33 -8.66
C ASP A 201 19.82 6.74 -8.64
N VAL A 202 18.56 6.88 -9.09
CA VAL A 202 17.81 8.15 -9.10
C VAL A 202 17.73 8.79 -7.72
N ILE A 203 17.50 8.03 -6.64
CA ILE A 203 17.22 8.57 -5.31
C ILE A 203 18.49 8.76 -4.47
N CYS A 204 19.32 7.72 -4.34
CA CYS A 204 20.41 7.66 -3.37
C CYS A 204 21.73 8.24 -3.89
N GLU A 205 21.95 8.30 -5.21
CA GLU A 205 23.17 8.89 -5.77
C GLU A 205 23.07 10.41 -5.97
N GLU A 206 24.24 11.04 -6.17
CA GLU A 206 24.38 12.48 -6.37
C GLU A 206 23.97 12.87 -7.80
N GLU A 207 23.37 14.05 -7.96
CA GLU A 207 22.84 14.53 -9.25
C GLU A 207 23.92 14.64 -10.35
N ASP A 208 25.19 14.78 -9.95
CA ASP A 208 26.35 14.90 -10.84
C ASP A 208 26.94 13.53 -11.26
N THR A 209 26.50 12.43 -10.65
CA THR A 209 26.87 11.05 -11.04
C THR A 209 25.89 10.41 -12.03
N PHE A 210 24.62 10.84 -11.98
CA PHE A 210 23.56 10.33 -12.83
C PHE A 210 23.78 10.72 -14.31
N SER A 211 23.88 9.72 -15.19
CA SER A 211 24.08 9.96 -16.62
C SER A 211 22.79 10.50 -17.26
N LEU A 212 22.84 11.74 -17.77
CA LEU A 212 21.71 12.49 -18.34
C LEU A 212 21.33 11.99 -19.76
N SER A 213 21.47 10.69 -20.04
CA SER A 213 21.11 10.09 -21.33
C SER A 213 19.62 10.22 -21.61
N MET A 214 19.23 10.27 -22.89
CA MET A 214 17.80 10.32 -23.26
C MET A 214 17.03 9.10 -22.72
N GLU A 215 17.65 7.91 -22.71
CA GLU A 215 17.02 6.69 -22.19
C GLU A 215 16.76 6.79 -20.67
N ASN A 216 17.72 7.32 -19.91
CA ASN A 216 17.58 7.55 -18.47
C ASN A 216 16.54 8.64 -18.17
N MET A 217 16.52 9.73 -18.94
CA MET A 217 15.50 10.78 -18.81
C MET A 217 14.09 10.28 -19.18
N HIS A 218 13.98 9.29 -20.06
CA HIS A 218 12.71 8.59 -20.32
C HIS A 218 12.35 7.58 -19.21
N ALA A 219 13.34 6.87 -18.65
CA ALA A 219 13.12 5.95 -17.52
C ALA A 219 12.67 6.69 -16.25
N LEU A 220 13.25 7.86 -15.97
CA LEU A 220 12.87 8.74 -14.87
C LEU A 220 11.41 9.19 -14.98
N LYS A 221 10.96 9.54 -16.19
CA LYS A 221 9.57 9.92 -16.45
C LYS A 221 8.61 8.75 -16.25
N ARG A 222 8.93 7.57 -16.79
CA ARG A 222 8.13 6.35 -16.56
C ARG A 222 8.01 6.03 -15.07
N LEU A 223 9.10 6.12 -14.29
CA LEU A 223 9.06 5.90 -12.85
C LEU A 223 8.12 6.87 -12.12
N HIS A 224 8.11 8.16 -12.50
CA HIS A 224 7.14 9.13 -11.97
C HIS A 224 5.69 8.80 -12.38
N GLU A 225 5.47 8.52 -13.67
CA GLU A 225 4.15 8.16 -14.23
C GLU A 225 3.59 6.87 -13.58
N GLU A 226 4.44 5.87 -13.31
CA GLU A 226 4.09 4.62 -12.61
C GLU A 226 3.75 4.82 -11.13
N LEU A 227 4.39 5.78 -10.46
CA LEU A 227 4.08 6.13 -9.06
C LEU A 227 2.80 6.97 -8.96
N GLU A 228 2.62 7.95 -9.86
CA GLU A 228 1.42 8.77 -9.98
C GLU A 228 0.18 7.90 -10.31
N ALA A 229 0.34 6.89 -11.17
CA ALA A 229 -0.71 5.91 -11.45
C ALA A 229 -1.10 5.08 -10.21
N LYS A 230 -0.12 4.57 -9.43
CA LYS A 230 -0.39 3.84 -8.17
C LYS A 230 -1.11 4.71 -7.14
N ASP A 231 -0.75 5.98 -7.04
CA ASP A 231 -1.39 6.92 -6.12
C ASP A 231 -2.85 7.19 -6.52
N GLN A 232 -3.10 7.39 -7.82
CA GLN A 232 -4.45 7.54 -8.35
C GLN A 232 -5.30 6.25 -8.20
N GLU A 233 -4.71 5.06 -8.35
CA GLU A 233 -5.36 3.77 -8.05
C GLU A 233 -5.73 3.65 -6.56
N ASN A 234 -4.80 4.00 -5.66
CA ASN A 234 -5.04 4.03 -4.23
C ASN A 234 -6.14 5.03 -3.83
N ALA A 235 -6.14 6.23 -4.42
CA ALA A 235 -7.17 7.24 -4.21
C ALA A 235 -8.56 6.77 -4.68
N ASN A 236 -8.62 6.10 -5.84
CA ASN A 236 -9.86 5.50 -6.34
C ASN A 236 -10.38 4.41 -5.40
N LEU A 237 -9.50 3.51 -4.93
CA LEU A 237 -9.85 2.45 -3.98
C LEU A 237 -10.30 3.01 -2.63
N ALA A 238 -9.65 4.06 -2.12
CA ALA A 238 -10.05 4.74 -0.88
C ALA A 238 -11.46 5.35 -0.99
N ASN A 239 -11.78 5.96 -2.13
CA ASN A 239 -13.12 6.48 -2.41
C ASN A 239 -14.17 5.36 -2.43
N THR A 240 -13.95 4.27 -3.19
CA THR A 240 -14.91 3.14 -3.25
C THR A 240 -15.11 2.48 -1.88
N LEU A 241 -14.04 2.25 -1.12
CA LEU A 241 -14.15 1.72 0.25
C LEU A 241 -14.94 2.66 1.17
N THR A 242 -14.76 3.97 1.02
CA THR A 242 -15.51 4.98 1.81
C THR A 242 -16.99 5.00 1.43
N GLU A 243 -17.32 4.96 0.14
CA GLU A 243 -18.70 4.87 -0.36
C GLU A 243 -19.42 3.60 0.13
N GLU A 244 -18.74 2.44 0.13
CA GLU A 244 -19.27 1.20 0.70
C GLU A 244 -19.49 1.29 2.21
N ILE A 245 -18.52 1.85 2.94
CA ILE A 245 -18.61 2.09 4.39
C ILE A 245 -19.81 2.99 4.70
N GLU A 246 -19.97 4.13 4.01
CA GLU A 246 -21.10 5.04 4.23
C GLU A 246 -22.44 4.40 3.82
N SER A 247 -22.49 3.65 2.72
CA SER A 247 -23.68 2.92 2.27
C SER A 247 -24.15 1.90 3.32
N ILE A 248 -23.23 1.10 3.86
CA ILE A 248 -23.54 0.11 4.91
C ILE A 248 -23.88 0.82 6.24
N TRP A 249 -23.14 1.88 6.59
CA TRP A 249 -23.38 2.64 7.82
C TRP A 249 -24.77 3.29 7.85
N ASN A 250 -25.15 3.97 6.77
CA ASN A 250 -26.45 4.62 6.64
C ASN A 250 -27.61 3.62 6.60
N ARG A 251 -27.40 2.40 6.05
CA ARG A 251 -28.40 1.31 6.08
C ARG A 251 -28.59 0.69 7.47
N LEU A 252 -27.54 0.62 8.29
CA LEU A 252 -27.58 -0.08 9.59
C LEU A 252 -28.28 0.67 10.72
N GLN A 253 -28.64 1.96 10.53
CA GLN A 253 -29.45 2.78 11.44
C GLN A 253 -29.04 2.65 12.92
N PHE A 254 -27.76 2.86 13.21
CA PHE A 254 -27.21 2.73 14.55
C PHE A 254 -27.90 3.63 15.57
N SER A 255 -28.11 3.10 16.78
CA SER A 255 -28.44 3.94 17.92
C SER A 255 -27.21 4.82 18.23
N GLU A 256 -27.44 6.12 18.45
CA GLU A 256 -26.40 7.15 18.60
C GLU A 256 -25.51 6.98 19.86
N ALA A 257 -25.71 5.90 20.62
CA ALA A 257 -25.10 5.62 21.92
C ALA A 257 -24.24 4.34 21.98
N GLU A 258 -24.25 3.48 20.95
CA GLU A 258 -23.65 2.13 21.03
C GLU A 258 -22.40 1.92 20.17
N LEU A 259 -22.12 2.79 19.21
CA LEU A 259 -20.92 2.72 18.35
C LEU A 259 -20.29 4.09 18.15
N GLU A 260 -18.98 4.18 18.38
CA GLU A 260 -18.17 5.27 17.84
C GLU A 260 -18.27 5.22 16.31
N LYS A 261 -18.64 6.35 15.66
CA LYS A 261 -18.57 6.46 14.20
C LYS A 261 -17.14 6.11 13.76
N PRO A 262 -16.93 5.21 12.78
CA PRO A 262 -15.59 4.89 12.30
C PRO A 262 -14.88 6.19 11.96
N LEU A 263 -13.69 6.38 12.54
CA LEU A 263 -12.91 7.61 12.39
C LEU A 263 -12.76 7.93 10.90
N PRO A 264 -13.03 9.17 10.46
CA PRO A 264 -12.89 9.54 9.06
C PRO A 264 -11.42 9.46 8.66
N VAL A 265 -11.06 8.40 7.96
CA VAL A 265 -9.71 8.19 7.41
C VAL A 265 -9.58 9.10 6.19
N SER A 266 -8.99 10.27 6.39
CA SER A 266 -8.81 11.29 5.35
C SER A 266 -7.49 11.08 4.60
N GLY A 267 -7.39 9.98 3.86
CA GLY A 267 -6.19 9.66 3.08
C GLY A 267 -6.32 8.40 2.24
N HIS A 268 -5.32 8.17 1.39
CA HIS A 268 -5.21 7.04 0.47
C HIS A 268 -3.85 6.33 0.59
N LYS A 269 -3.11 6.52 1.69
CA LYS A 269 -1.88 5.76 1.94
C LYS A 269 -2.18 4.26 2.05
N PRO A 270 -1.20 3.36 1.79
CA PRO A 270 -1.38 1.94 2.06
C PRO A 270 -1.71 1.61 3.52
N SER A 271 -1.31 2.46 4.48
CA SER A 271 -1.77 2.41 5.87
C SER A 271 -3.26 2.78 6.01
N ASP A 272 -3.70 3.90 5.45
CA ASP A 272 -5.11 4.35 5.43
C ASP A 272 -6.04 3.31 4.82
N LEU A 273 -5.66 2.75 3.66
CA LEU A 273 -6.42 1.71 2.95
C LEU A 273 -6.64 0.46 3.81
N LYS A 274 -5.64 0.05 4.61
CA LYS A 274 -5.79 -1.07 5.56
C LYS A 274 -6.79 -0.75 6.67
N VAL A 275 -6.85 0.51 7.14
CA VAL A 275 -7.84 0.95 8.13
C VAL A 275 -9.25 0.99 7.53
N LEU A 276 -9.41 1.48 6.30
CA LEU A 276 -10.68 1.44 5.57
C LEU A 276 -11.16 0.00 5.37
N GLN A 277 -10.33 -0.90 4.84
CA GLN A 277 -10.65 -2.32 4.68
C GLN A 277 -11.04 -2.98 6.02
N ALA A 278 -10.30 -2.71 7.11
CA ALA A 278 -10.60 -3.24 8.43
C ALA A 278 -11.92 -2.68 9.01
N ASN A 279 -12.32 -1.46 8.66
CA ASN A 279 -13.60 -0.88 9.08
C ASN A 279 -14.76 -1.44 8.24
N LEU A 280 -14.59 -1.60 6.93
CA LEU A 280 -15.56 -2.26 6.05
C LEU A 280 -15.85 -3.69 6.52
N ALA A 281 -14.81 -4.48 6.82
CA ALA A 281 -14.96 -5.85 7.31
C ALA A 281 -15.75 -5.94 8.63
N LYS A 282 -15.51 -5.02 9.59
CA LYS A 282 -16.29 -4.93 10.84
C LYS A 282 -17.76 -4.62 10.56
N LEU A 283 -18.06 -3.72 9.62
CA LEU A 283 -19.43 -3.34 9.26
C LEU A 283 -20.16 -4.44 8.48
N GLN A 284 -19.46 -5.18 7.62
CA GLN A 284 -20.00 -6.36 6.94
C GLN A 284 -20.35 -7.49 7.92
N GLU A 285 -19.47 -7.81 8.88
CA GLU A 285 -19.77 -8.80 9.93
C GLU A 285 -20.89 -8.32 10.85
N LEU A 286 -20.97 -7.01 11.15
CA LEU A 286 -22.09 -6.45 11.92
C LEU A 286 -23.43 -6.52 11.16
N LYS A 287 -23.43 -6.30 9.83
CA LYS A 287 -24.60 -6.56 8.96
C LYS A 287 -25.00 -8.03 9.04
N LYS A 288 -24.06 -8.96 8.92
CA LYS A 288 -24.29 -10.41 9.00
C LYS A 288 -24.85 -10.84 10.37
N SER A 289 -24.29 -10.32 11.47
CA SER A 289 -24.79 -10.54 12.83
C SER A 289 -26.22 -10.01 13.02
N ASN A 290 -26.55 -8.86 12.43
CA ASN A 290 -27.90 -8.31 12.53
C ASN A 290 -28.90 -9.07 11.64
N LEU A 291 -28.52 -9.45 10.41
CA LEU A 291 -29.31 -10.37 9.57
C LEU A 291 -29.57 -11.70 10.29
N LYS A 292 -28.56 -12.27 10.97
CA LYS A 292 -28.71 -13.48 11.79
C LYS A 292 -29.77 -13.33 12.87
N LYS A 293 -29.75 -12.25 13.65
CA LYS A 293 -30.75 -11.99 14.71
C LYS A 293 -32.17 -11.91 14.14
N VAL A 294 -32.36 -11.28 12.98
CA VAL A 294 -33.68 -11.17 12.32
C VAL A 294 -34.11 -12.52 11.76
N ILE A 295 -33.25 -13.19 10.98
CA ILE A 295 -33.56 -14.50 10.36
C ILE A 295 -33.86 -15.56 11.43
N ASP A 296 -33.07 -15.65 12.50
CA ASP A 296 -33.32 -16.62 13.57
C ASP A 296 -34.62 -16.32 14.34
N ALA A 297 -35.00 -15.04 14.51
CA ALA A 297 -36.31 -14.66 15.06
C ALA A 297 -37.48 -14.97 14.09
N THR A 298 -37.31 -14.74 12.79
CA THR A 298 -38.28 -15.11 11.76
C THR A 298 -38.46 -16.63 11.68
N ARG A 299 -37.39 -17.42 11.91
CA ARG A 299 -37.45 -18.89 12.06
C ARG A 299 -38.27 -19.31 13.27
N GLU A 300 -38.05 -18.71 14.44
CA GLU A 300 -38.89 -18.97 15.62
C GLU A 300 -40.38 -18.65 15.38
N GLU A 301 -40.68 -17.55 14.68
CA GLU A 301 -42.04 -17.26 14.21
C GLU A 301 -42.57 -18.36 13.29
N ILE A 302 -41.85 -18.72 12.21
CA ILE A 302 -42.24 -19.77 11.24
C ILE A 302 -42.51 -21.10 11.95
N PHE A 303 -41.62 -21.54 12.85
CA PHE A 303 -41.78 -22.77 13.61
C PHE A 303 -43.06 -22.73 14.47
N SER A 304 -43.36 -21.57 15.09
CA SER A 304 -44.62 -21.37 15.82
C SER A 304 -45.86 -21.42 14.92
N TRP A 305 -45.75 -21.03 13.64
CA TRP A 305 -46.85 -21.12 12.68
C TRP A 305 -47.02 -22.54 12.14
N TRP A 306 -45.94 -23.25 11.83
CA TRP A 306 -45.96 -24.68 11.52
C TRP A 306 -46.62 -25.52 12.63
N ASP A 307 -46.37 -25.20 13.91
CA ASP A 307 -47.05 -25.85 15.05
C ASP A 307 -48.54 -25.51 15.12
N LYS A 308 -48.94 -24.25 14.89
CA LYS A 308 -50.37 -23.85 14.83
C LYS A 308 -51.11 -24.48 13.65
N CYS A 309 -50.41 -24.71 12.54
CA CYS A 309 -50.93 -25.28 11.30
C CYS A 309 -50.79 -26.82 11.23
N PHE A 310 -50.29 -27.48 12.27
CA PHE A 310 -50.06 -28.94 12.32
C PHE A 310 -49.19 -29.49 11.17
N TYR A 311 -48.17 -28.74 10.74
CA TYR A 311 -47.25 -29.16 9.67
C TYR A 311 -46.40 -30.34 10.10
N SER A 312 -46.35 -31.38 9.26
CA SER A 312 -45.51 -32.56 9.46
C SER A 312 -44.02 -32.25 9.41
N ARG A 313 -43.20 -33.14 9.96
CA ARG A 313 -41.75 -33.05 9.82
C ARG A 313 -41.27 -33.03 8.36
N GLN A 314 -41.98 -33.67 7.44
CA GLN A 314 -41.62 -33.62 6.01
C GLN A 314 -41.88 -32.23 5.42
N GLN A 315 -43.08 -31.67 5.62
CA GLN A 315 -43.44 -30.33 5.14
C GLN A 315 -42.54 -29.21 5.70
N ARG A 316 -41.98 -29.41 6.91
CA ARG A 316 -40.99 -28.49 7.50
C ARG A 316 -39.60 -28.63 6.86
N ASN A 317 -39.19 -29.86 6.54
CA ASN A 317 -37.92 -30.14 5.87
C ASN A 317 -37.91 -29.63 4.41
N ASP A 318 -39.07 -29.56 3.75
CA ASP A 318 -39.21 -29.05 2.38
C ASP A 318 -38.77 -27.57 2.27
N PHE A 319 -38.90 -26.78 3.34
CA PHE A 319 -38.35 -25.42 3.44
C PHE A 319 -36.88 -25.46 3.92
N VAL A 320 -35.98 -25.90 3.04
CA VAL A 320 -34.54 -26.07 3.30
C VAL A 320 -33.88 -24.83 3.90
N ALA A 321 -34.33 -23.63 3.53
CA ALA A 321 -33.80 -22.34 4.00
C ALA A 321 -33.85 -22.17 5.54
N ALA A 322 -34.76 -22.84 6.25
CA ALA A 322 -34.77 -22.85 7.73
C ALA A 322 -33.49 -23.44 8.36
N TYR A 323 -32.68 -24.16 7.58
CA TYR A 323 -31.46 -24.85 8.03
C TYR A 323 -30.17 -24.31 7.38
N ASN A 324 -30.24 -23.15 6.69
CA ASN A 324 -29.08 -22.52 6.07
C ASN A 324 -28.37 -21.53 7.04
N ASP A 325 -27.08 -21.73 7.34
CA ASP A 325 -26.30 -20.82 8.19
C ASP A 325 -25.66 -19.64 7.42
N GLU A 326 -25.90 -19.52 6.11
CA GLU A 326 -25.41 -18.41 5.28
C GLU A 326 -26.38 -17.21 5.31
N TYR A 327 -26.24 -16.39 6.35
CA TYR A 327 -27.10 -15.23 6.62
C TYR A 327 -26.96 -14.08 5.59
N THR A 328 -27.65 -14.19 4.46
CA THR A 328 -27.77 -13.15 3.41
C THR A 328 -29.08 -12.34 3.50
N GLU A 329 -29.15 -11.25 2.75
CA GLU A 329 -30.35 -10.42 2.61
C GLU A 329 -31.45 -11.16 1.81
N GLU A 330 -31.04 -12.01 0.85
CA GLU A 330 -31.90 -12.92 0.10
C GLU A 330 -32.52 -14.00 1.00
N LEU A 331 -31.71 -14.59 1.90
CA LEU A 331 -32.21 -15.60 2.85
C LEU A 331 -33.27 -15.01 3.79
N LEU A 332 -33.13 -13.75 4.22
CA LEU A 332 -34.18 -13.05 4.96
C LEU A 332 -35.47 -12.92 4.12
N GLN A 333 -35.34 -12.53 2.85
CA GLN A 333 -36.49 -12.40 1.95
C GLN A 333 -37.22 -13.73 1.70
N GLU A 334 -36.52 -14.87 1.69
CA GLU A 334 -37.15 -16.20 1.65
C GLU A 334 -37.95 -16.52 2.92
N HIS A 335 -37.38 -16.20 4.09
CA HIS A 335 -38.05 -16.42 5.38
C HIS A 335 -39.28 -15.54 5.54
N ASP A 336 -39.22 -14.25 5.18
CA ASP A 336 -40.37 -13.36 5.23
C ASP A 336 -41.49 -13.82 4.28
N GLN A 337 -41.15 -14.31 3.08
CA GLN A 337 -42.12 -14.92 2.16
C GLN A 337 -42.78 -16.18 2.75
N GLU A 338 -42.02 -17.07 3.36
CA GLU A 338 -42.56 -18.29 3.97
C GLU A 338 -43.43 -17.98 5.20
N LEU A 339 -43.01 -17.02 6.02
CA LEU A 339 -43.79 -16.49 7.14
C LEU A 339 -45.13 -15.88 6.67
N VAL A 340 -45.16 -15.15 5.55
CA VAL A 340 -46.40 -14.64 4.95
C VAL A 340 -47.30 -15.79 4.48
N LYS A 341 -46.77 -16.74 3.71
CA LYS A 341 -47.52 -17.94 3.27
C LYS A 341 -48.17 -18.68 4.45
N MET A 342 -47.44 -18.82 5.57
CA MET A 342 -47.94 -19.49 6.77
C MET A 342 -49.00 -18.68 7.52
N LYS A 343 -48.87 -17.35 7.59
CA LYS A 343 -49.88 -16.47 8.20
C LYS A 343 -51.16 -16.42 7.36
N ASP A 344 -51.06 -16.34 6.04
CA ASP A 344 -52.19 -16.38 5.11
C ASP A 344 -52.91 -17.73 5.15
N TYR A 345 -52.16 -18.84 5.12
CA TYR A 345 -52.73 -20.19 5.28
C TYR A 345 -53.41 -20.37 6.64
N TYR A 346 -52.85 -19.81 7.72
CA TYR A 346 -53.48 -19.87 9.04
C TYR A 346 -54.81 -19.10 9.07
N GLU A 347 -54.84 -17.84 8.64
CA GLU A 347 -56.06 -17.03 8.70
C GLU A 347 -57.16 -17.57 7.77
N ALA A 348 -56.83 -18.04 6.57
CA ALA A 348 -57.79 -18.69 5.68
C ALA A 348 -58.44 -19.94 6.29
N ASN A 349 -57.65 -20.75 7.03
CA ASN A 349 -58.09 -22.05 7.56
C ASN A 349 -58.39 -22.05 9.07
N LYS A 350 -58.37 -20.86 9.68
CA LYS A 350 -58.41 -20.60 11.12
C LYS A 350 -59.50 -21.35 11.87
N THR A 351 -60.72 -21.35 11.35
CA THR A 351 -61.87 -21.99 12.01
C THR A 351 -61.78 -23.52 12.01
N LEU A 352 -61.05 -24.12 11.05
CA LEU A 352 -60.74 -25.54 11.01
C LEU A 352 -59.59 -25.84 11.97
N LEU A 353 -58.47 -25.10 11.87
CA LEU A 353 -57.29 -25.28 12.72
C LEU A 353 -57.58 -25.11 14.22
N GLU A 354 -58.38 -24.11 14.60
CA GLU A 354 -58.87 -23.95 15.98
C GLU A 354 -59.80 -25.08 16.44
N SER A 355 -60.52 -25.71 15.51
CA SER A 355 -61.37 -26.87 15.80
C SER A 355 -60.55 -28.16 15.95
N VAL A 356 -59.52 -28.37 15.11
CA VAL A 356 -58.53 -29.44 15.24
C VAL A 356 -57.78 -29.32 16.56
N LYS A 357 -57.31 -28.11 16.90
CA LYS A 357 -56.66 -27.82 18.19
C LYS A 357 -57.58 -28.13 19.38
N ARG A 358 -58.84 -27.69 19.35
CA ARG A 358 -59.82 -28.00 20.39
C ARG A 358 -60.07 -29.51 20.52
N ARG A 359 -60.09 -30.25 19.40
CA ARG A 359 -60.23 -31.71 19.37
C ARG A 359 -59.01 -32.40 19.97
N GLU A 360 -57.79 -31.94 19.66
CA GLU A 360 -56.54 -32.38 20.28
C GLU A 360 -56.47 -32.08 21.80
N GLU A 361 -56.94 -30.91 22.24
CA GLU A 361 -57.04 -30.57 23.67
C GLU A 361 -58.03 -31.49 24.39
N MET A 362 -59.20 -31.78 23.80
CA MET A 362 -60.18 -32.73 24.35
C MET A 362 -59.66 -34.16 24.36
N TRP A 363 -58.90 -34.58 23.34
CA TRP A 363 -58.22 -35.87 23.28
C TRP A 363 -57.17 -36.03 24.39
N LYS A 364 -56.30 -35.02 24.57
CA LYS A 364 -55.29 -34.99 25.63
C LYS A 364 -55.93 -35.01 27.02
N GLN A 365 -57.01 -34.27 27.24
CA GLN A 365 -57.79 -34.34 28.48
C GLN A 365 -58.41 -35.73 28.70
N MET A 366 -58.97 -36.37 27.66
CA MET A 366 -59.49 -37.73 27.76
C MET A 366 -58.40 -38.70 28.20
N LEU A 367 -57.23 -38.70 27.56
CA LEU A 367 -56.07 -39.52 27.93
C LEU A 367 -55.58 -39.25 29.36
N GLU A 368 -55.60 -37.98 29.80
CA GLU A 368 -55.22 -37.63 31.16
C GLU A 368 -56.22 -38.18 32.20
N PHE A 369 -57.53 -38.11 31.92
CA PHE A 369 -58.56 -38.74 32.76
C PHE A 369 -58.50 -40.27 32.71
N GLU A 370 -58.12 -40.88 31.59
CA GLU A 370 -57.86 -42.33 31.49
C GLU A 370 -56.67 -42.77 32.37
N LYS A 371 -55.61 -41.95 32.39
CA LYS A 371 -54.42 -42.15 33.22
C LYS A 371 -54.76 -41.98 34.71
N LYS A 372 -55.47 -40.91 35.10
CA LYS A 372 -55.97 -40.68 36.46
C LYS A 372 -56.92 -41.79 36.93
N ALA A 373 -57.80 -42.28 36.04
CA ALA A 373 -58.67 -43.43 36.30
C ALA A 373 -57.93 -44.77 36.44
N SER A 374 -56.65 -44.84 36.04
CA SER A 374 -55.80 -46.04 36.12
C SER A 374 -54.83 -46.04 37.31
N ASP A 375 -54.76 -44.94 38.08
CA ASP A 375 -53.90 -44.80 39.26
C ASP A 375 -54.50 -45.52 40.49
N PRO A 376 -53.81 -46.48 41.12
CA PRO A 376 -54.25 -47.10 42.37
C PRO A 376 -54.53 -46.10 43.52
N ASN A 377 -53.85 -44.95 43.55
CA ASN A 377 -53.99 -43.93 44.59
C ASN A 377 -55.18 -42.97 44.39
N ARG A 378 -55.91 -43.06 43.27
CA ARG A 378 -57.05 -42.17 42.90
C ARG A 378 -58.09 -41.99 44.00
N PHE A 379 -58.25 -42.99 44.89
CA PHE A 379 -59.26 -43.00 45.96
C PHE A 379 -58.92 -42.16 47.20
N ASN A 380 -57.70 -41.65 47.34
CA ASN A 380 -57.29 -40.85 48.52
C ASN A 380 -57.78 -39.38 48.50
N ASN A 381 -58.67 -39.02 47.57
CA ASN A 381 -59.13 -37.65 47.35
C ASN A 381 -60.38 -37.27 48.17
N ARG A 382 -60.24 -36.31 49.11
CA ARG A 382 -61.38 -35.64 49.76
C ARG A 382 -62.05 -34.62 48.83
N GLY A 383 -63.34 -34.38 49.01
CA GLY A 383 -64.04 -33.23 48.41
C GLY A 383 -64.74 -33.47 47.06
N CYS A 384 -65.29 -34.67 46.81
CA CYS A 384 -66.09 -34.99 45.62
C CYS A 384 -65.41 -34.83 44.24
N VAL A 385 -64.10 -34.60 44.21
CA VAL A 385 -63.29 -34.45 42.98
C VAL A 385 -63.52 -35.61 42.00
N LEU A 386 -63.55 -36.85 42.50
CA LEU A 386 -63.80 -38.07 41.72
C LEU A 386 -65.13 -38.04 40.93
N LEU A 387 -66.18 -37.44 41.49
CA LEU A 387 -67.49 -37.33 40.84
C LEU A 387 -67.51 -36.19 39.81
N GLN A 388 -66.70 -35.15 39.99
CA GLN A 388 -66.51 -34.10 38.99
C GLN A 388 -65.66 -34.63 37.82
N GLU A 389 -64.59 -35.36 38.12
CA GLU A 389 -63.72 -36.07 37.16
C GLU A 389 -64.54 -37.01 36.26
N GLU A 390 -65.35 -37.90 36.85
CA GLU A 390 -66.15 -38.86 36.08
C GLU A 390 -67.27 -38.18 35.27
N LYS A 391 -67.86 -37.09 35.79
CA LYS A 391 -68.81 -36.26 35.02
C LYS A 391 -68.14 -35.57 33.83
N MET A 392 -66.92 -35.04 34.01
CA MET A 392 -66.15 -34.41 32.93
C MET A 392 -65.71 -35.43 31.88
N ARG A 393 -65.28 -36.63 32.30
CA ARG A 393 -64.97 -37.74 31.38
C ARG A 393 -66.21 -38.22 30.62
N ALA A 394 -67.33 -38.41 31.30
CA ALA A 394 -68.61 -38.79 30.66
C ALA A 394 -69.16 -37.70 29.72
N LYS A 395 -68.75 -36.43 29.91
CA LYS A 395 -68.99 -35.34 28.95
C LYS A 395 -68.01 -35.40 27.77
N LEU A 396 -66.70 -35.49 28.00
CA LEU A 396 -65.69 -35.61 26.95
C LEU A 396 -65.98 -36.79 26.01
N ASN A 397 -66.25 -37.98 26.55
CA ASN A 397 -66.60 -39.17 25.76
C ASN A 397 -67.89 -39.01 24.92
N LYS A 398 -68.72 -38.00 25.18
CA LYS A 398 -69.92 -37.67 24.40
C LYS A 398 -69.71 -36.50 23.45
N ASP A 399 -68.88 -35.53 23.82
CA ASP A 399 -68.71 -34.28 23.07
C ASP A 399 -67.52 -34.35 22.10
N LEU A 400 -66.51 -35.18 22.36
CA LEU A 400 -65.40 -35.44 21.45
C LEU A 400 -65.88 -36.09 20.13
N PRO A 401 -66.64 -37.21 20.11
CA PRO A 401 -67.10 -37.79 18.84
C PRO A 401 -68.05 -36.88 18.04
N LYS A 402 -68.80 -36.00 18.72
CA LYS A 402 -69.61 -34.97 18.06
C LYS A 402 -68.73 -33.92 17.37
N LEU A 403 -67.67 -33.47 18.05
CA LEU A 403 -66.70 -32.53 17.51
C LEU A 403 -65.95 -33.16 16.33
N GLU A 404 -65.53 -34.41 16.44
CA GLU A 404 -64.88 -35.18 15.36
C GLU A 404 -65.80 -35.30 14.14
N LYS A 405 -67.09 -35.61 14.30
CA LYS A 405 -68.05 -35.66 13.19
C LYS A 405 -68.25 -34.28 12.53
N VAL A 406 -68.54 -33.24 13.31
CA VAL A 406 -68.76 -31.87 12.78
C VAL A 406 -67.50 -31.29 12.14
N LEU A 407 -66.31 -31.70 12.60
CA LEU A 407 -65.04 -31.29 12.01
C LEU A 407 -64.76 -32.06 10.71
N SER A 408 -65.08 -33.35 10.64
CA SER A 408 -64.98 -34.15 9.42
C SER A 408 -65.90 -33.61 8.32
N GLU A 409 -67.18 -33.34 8.64
CA GLU A 409 -68.16 -32.75 7.71
C GLU A 409 -67.70 -31.39 7.15
N LYS A 410 -66.99 -30.58 7.94
CA LYS A 410 -66.41 -29.30 7.51
C LYS A 410 -65.13 -29.48 6.69
N ILE A 411 -64.33 -30.49 6.99
CA ILE A 411 -63.09 -30.79 6.26
C ILE A 411 -63.40 -31.37 4.88
N GLU A 412 -64.38 -32.27 4.73
CA GLU A 412 -64.84 -32.73 3.40
C GLU A 412 -65.30 -31.55 2.52
N GLN A 413 -66.06 -30.61 3.09
CA GLN A 413 -66.47 -29.38 2.39
C GLN A 413 -65.28 -28.51 1.98
N TRP A 414 -64.23 -28.45 2.80
CA TRP A 414 -63.02 -27.70 2.49
C TRP A 414 -62.16 -28.39 1.43
N GLU A 415 -61.96 -29.71 1.53
CA GLU A 415 -61.21 -30.53 0.56
C GLU A 415 -61.88 -30.44 -0.83
N GLY A 416 -63.22 -30.50 -0.87
CA GLY A 416 -64.01 -30.32 -2.10
C GLY A 416 -63.96 -28.91 -2.69
N GLN A 417 -63.68 -27.88 -1.89
CA GLN A 417 -63.51 -26.50 -2.38
C GLN A 417 -62.09 -26.20 -2.86
N HIS A 418 -61.06 -26.81 -2.24
CA HIS A 418 -59.65 -26.52 -2.51
C HIS A 418 -58.94 -27.57 -3.38
N GLY A 419 -59.58 -28.71 -3.65
CA GLY A 419 -59.04 -29.79 -4.48
C GLY A 419 -57.82 -30.49 -3.88
N LYS A 420 -57.61 -30.38 -2.56
CA LYS A 420 -56.44 -30.87 -1.82
C LYS A 420 -56.87 -31.49 -0.48
N PRO A 421 -56.21 -32.55 0.00
CA PRO A 421 -56.51 -33.13 1.31
C PRO A 421 -56.09 -32.20 2.46
N PHE A 422 -56.84 -32.21 3.54
CA PHE A 422 -56.52 -31.47 4.77
C PHE A 422 -55.62 -32.32 5.66
N LEU A 423 -54.33 -32.01 5.66
CA LEU A 423 -53.30 -32.77 6.37
C LEU A 423 -53.08 -32.24 7.80
N VAL A 424 -52.98 -33.16 8.75
CA VAL A 424 -52.60 -32.94 10.15
C VAL A 424 -51.45 -33.90 10.47
N ASP A 425 -50.28 -33.36 10.79
CA ASP A 425 -49.01 -34.09 10.88
C ASP A 425 -48.74 -34.96 9.61
N GLY A 426 -49.16 -34.44 8.45
CA GLY A 426 -48.91 -35.06 7.13
C GLY A 426 -49.89 -36.16 6.74
N VAL A 427 -50.82 -36.53 7.63
CA VAL A 427 -51.88 -37.50 7.39
C VAL A 427 -53.21 -36.77 7.23
N ARG A 428 -54.08 -37.21 6.32
CA ARG A 428 -55.42 -36.61 6.16
C ARG A 428 -56.23 -36.74 7.45
N PHE A 429 -56.95 -35.69 7.85
CA PHE A 429 -57.55 -35.57 9.19
C PHE A 429 -58.39 -36.78 9.64
N VAL A 430 -59.23 -37.35 8.75
CA VAL A 430 -60.06 -38.51 9.08
C VAL A 430 -59.19 -39.71 9.47
N ASP A 431 -58.19 -40.00 8.64
CA ASP A 431 -57.28 -41.14 8.82
C ASP A 431 -56.39 -40.95 10.07
N TYR A 432 -56.01 -39.70 10.39
CA TYR A 432 -55.32 -39.31 11.63
C TYR A 432 -56.17 -39.57 12.88
N VAL A 433 -57.46 -39.22 12.85
CA VAL A 433 -58.41 -39.48 13.96
C VAL A 433 -58.63 -40.98 14.15
N GLU A 434 -58.82 -41.74 13.08
CA GLU A 434 -58.95 -43.20 13.14
C GLU A 434 -57.67 -43.87 13.68
N ALA A 435 -56.49 -43.46 13.20
CA ALA A 435 -55.21 -43.97 13.68
C ALA A 435 -54.99 -43.72 15.18
N GLN A 436 -55.36 -42.53 15.69
CA GLN A 436 -55.31 -42.27 17.13
C GLN A 436 -56.26 -43.15 17.94
N TRP A 437 -57.51 -43.32 17.49
CA TRP A 437 -58.47 -44.21 18.16
C TRP A 437 -58.02 -45.68 18.13
N ALA A 438 -57.45 -46.15 17.02
CA ALA A 438 -56.89 -47.48 16.89
C ALA A 438 -55.68 -47.70 17.84
N ALA A 439 -54.73 -46.77 17.88
CA ALA A 439 -53.58 -46.83 18.77
C ALA A 439 -53.98 -46.78 20.26
N HIS A 440 -55.02 -46.01 20.60
CA HIS A 440 -55.58 -45.94 21.95
C HIS A 440 -56.23 -47.27 22.38
N GLU A 441 -57.04 -47.88 21.52
CA GLU A 441 -57.68 -49.17 21.79
C GLU A 441 -56.65 -50.33 21.81
N GLN A 442 -55.62 -50.28 20.97
CA GLN A 442 -54.48 -51.21 21.05
C GLN A 442 -53.71 -51.04 22.37
N SER A 443 -53.47 -49.81 22.82
CA SER A 443 -52.84 -49.53 24.12
C SER A 443 -53.68 -50.06 25.28
N LYS A 444 -55.02 -49.97 25.21
CA LYS A 444 -55.94 -50.57 26.19
C LYS A 444 -55.87 -52.09 26.20
N LYS A 445 -55.81 -52.73 25.03
CA LYS A 445 -55.64 -54.18 24.88
C LYS A 445 -54.32 -54.64 25.51
N ILE A 446 -53.21 -54.00 25.17
CA ILE A 446 -51.87 -54.27 25.73
C ILE A 446 -51.87 -54.06 27.25
N ALA A 447 -52.42 -52.97 27.77
CA ALA A 447 -52.48 -52.71 29.21
C ALA A 447 -53.36 -53.73 29.96
N LYS A 448 -54.45 -54.22 29.34
CA LYS A 448 -55.29 -55.29 29.87
C LYS A 448 -54.57 -56.63 29.88
N GLU A 449 -53.86 -56.96 28.80
CA GLU A 449 -53.04 -58.17 28.68
C GLU A 449 -51.87 -58.17 29.67
N GLN A 450 -51.15 -57.06 29.81
CA GLN A 450 -50.09 -56.89 30.82
C GLN A 450 -50.65 -57.09 32.24
N ARG A 451 -51.85 -56.58 32.56
CA ARG A 451 -52.52 -56.82 33.85
C ARG A 451 -52.95 -58.28 34.05
N LEU A 452 -53.34 -58.98 32.99
CA LEU A 452 -53.64 -60.42 33.04
C LEU A 452 -52.37 -61.25 33.23
N ASN A 453 -51.32 -60.98 32.47
CA ASN A 453 -50.02 -61.66 32.56
C ASN A 453 -49.31 -61.37 33.88
N ALA A 454 -49.48 -60.18 34.46
CA ALA A 454 -49.03 -59.88 35.82
C ALA A 454 -49.75 -60.75 36.85
N ARG A 455 -51.10 -60.86 36.78
CA ARG A 455 -51.89 -61.75 37.65
C ARG A 455 -51.59 -63.23 37.44
N SER A 456 -51.28 -63.67 36.22
CA SER A 456 -50.84 -65.05 35.96
C SER A 456 -49.51 -65.31 36.66
N LYS A 457 -48.52 -64.43 36.51
CA LYS A 457 -47.22 -64.53 37.19
C LYS A 457 -47.32 -64.45 38.72
N GLU A 458 -48.24 -63.63 39.22
CA GLU A 458 -48.57 -63.55 40.65
C GLU A 458 -49.17 -64.88 41.15
N MET A 459 -50.14 -65.44 40.43
CA MET A 459 -50.73 -66.76 40.73
C MET A 459 -49.72 -67.91 40.61
N GLU A 460 -48.88 -67.92 39.57
CA GLU A 460 -47.79 -68.88 39.39
C GLU A 460 -46.75 -68.78 40.51
N HIS A 461 -46.43 -67.57 40.97
CA HIS A 461 -45.54 -67.34 42.11
C HIS A 461 -46.16 -67.85 43.42
N GLU A 462 -47.45 -67.58 43.67
CA GLU A 462 -48.17 -68.12 44.84
C GLU A 462 -48.30 -69.65 44.80
N MET A 463 -48.51 -70.25 43.62
CA MET A 463 -48.55 -71.71 43.47
C MET A 463 -47.16 -72.36 43.63
N LYS A 464 -46.09 -71.70 43.19
CA LYS A 464 -44.72 -72.23 43.21
C LYS A 464 -44.01 -72.06 44.56
N TRP A 465 -44.32 -71.01 45.31
CA TRP A 465 -43.65 -70.67 46.57
C TRP A 465 -44.59 -70.62 47.79
N GLY A 466 -45.89 -70.87 47.58
CA GLY A 466 -46.94 -70.70 48.59
C GLY A 466 -47.41 -69.25 48.70
N SER A 467 -48.72 -69.05 48.87
CA SER A 467 -49.29 -67.75 49.20
C SER A 467 -48.72 -67.24 50.53
N ARG A 468 -48.36 -65.95 50.61
CA ARG A 468 -47.96 -65.33 51.88
C ARG A 468 -49.11 -65.45 52.90
N PRO A 469 -48.86 -65.78 54.18
CA PRO A 469 -49.93 -65.91 55.17
C PRO A 469 -50.65 -64.58 55.46
N THR A 470 -51.82 -64.38 54.83
CA THR A 470 -52.75 -63.31 55.21
C THR A 470 -53.31 -63.60 56.60
N THR A 471 -52.84 -62.85 57.61
CA THR A 471 -53.19 -63.06 59.02
C THR A 471 -54.68 -62.80 59.31
N PRO A 472 -55.48 -63.80 59.75
CA PRO A 472 -56.90 -63.62 60.00
C PRO A 472 -57.16 -63.11 61.42
N ASN A 473 -57.26 -61.79 61.60
CA ASN A 473 -57.45 -61.21 62.94
C ASN A 473 -58.91 -61.26 63.40
N LYS A 474 -59.25 -62.24 64.25
CA LYS A 474 -60.57 -62.40 64.88
C LYS A 474 -60.77 -61.44 66.04
N ARG A 475 -61.96 -60.83 66.15
CA ARG A 475 -62.70 -60.77 67.43
C ARG A 475 -64.19 -61.08 67.21
N ARG A 476 -64.75 -61.91 68.11
CA ARG A 476 -66.20 -62.09 68.32
C ARG A 476 -66.63 -61.20 69.49
N PHE A 477 -67.88 -60.74 69.47
CA PHE A 477 -68.74 -60.73 70.66
C PHE A 477 -70.20 -60.97 70.22
N ALA A 478 -71.11 -61.31 71.14
CA ALA A 478 -72.41 -61.91 70.82
C ALA A 478 -73.61 -61.03 71.23
N GLY A 479 -74.73 -61.20 70.51
CA GLY A 479 -76.02 -60.57 70.81
C GLY A 479 -77.06 -60.82 69.71
N THR A 480 -78.19 -61.42 70.06
CA THR A 480 -79.36 -61.75 69.20
C THR A 480 -80.58 -60.89 69.61
N PRO A 481 -81.73 -60.88 68.88
CA PRO A 481 -82.07 -61.37 67.53
C PRO A 481 -82.83 -60.31 66.67
N SER A 482 -83.33 -60.69 65.47
CA SER A 482 -84.77 -60.61 65.08
C SER A 482 -85.04 -60.33 63.57
N LYS A 483 -86.17 -60.87 63.07
CA LYS A 483 -86.89 -60.58 61.80
C LYS A 483 -86.18 -60.79 60.44
N THR A 484 -86.27 -62.04 60.00
CA THR A 484 -86.68 -62.52 58.65
C THR A 484 -87.79 -61.68 57.95
N PRO A 485 -88.04 -61.78 56.61
CA PRO A 485 -87.90 -63.01 55.80
C PRO A 485 -87.35 -62.91 54.35
N LYS A 486 -87.12 -64.10 53.77
CA LYS A 486 -86.86 -64.35 52.34
C LYS A 486 -88.18 -64.31 51.54
N ARG A 487 -88.14 -64.00 50.23
CA ARG A 487 -88.73 -64.87 49.18
C ARG A 487 -88.23 -64.58 47.76
N MET A 488 -88.53 -65.54 46.88
CA MET A 488 -87.94 -65.81 45.57
C MET A 488 -88.45 -64.91 44.43
N LYS A 489 -87.78 -65.04 43.27
CA LYS A 489 -88.33 -64.77 41.93
C LYS A 489 -89.73 -65.39 41.76
N GLY A 490 -90.58 -64.72 40.99
CA GLY A 490 -91.85 -65.23 40.45
C GLY A 490 -92.44 -64.16 39.51
N ALA A 491 -93.06 -64.55 38.40
CA ALA A 491 -93.48 -63.63 37.33
C ALA A 491 -94.97 -63.73 37.00
N ASN A 492 -95.43 -62.83 36.12
CA ASN A 492 -96.75 -62.73 35.48
C ASN A 492 -97.85 -62.01 36.31
N GLY A 493 -98.75 -61.31 35.61
CA GLY A 493 -99.93 -60.65 36.20
C GLY A 493 -100.21 -59.24 35.66
N THR A 494 -100.77 -59.14 34.45
CA THR A 494 -101.26 -57.89 33.83
C THR A 494 -102.47 -57.30 34.58
N CYS A 495 -102.70 -55.97 34.46
CA CYS A 495 -104.00 -55.29 34.17
C CYS A 495 -104.30 -54.00 34.99
N ILE A 496 -104.16 -52.83 34.32
CA ILE A 496 -105.09 -51.68 34.23
C ILE A 496 -105.97 -51.29 35.46
N GLN A 497 -105.82 -50.05 36.00
CA GLN A 497 -106.79 -48.94 35.81
C GLN A 497 -106.34 -47.57 36.41
N SER A 498 -106.92 -46.46 35.92
CA SER A 498 -106.80 -45.08 36.45
C SER A 498 -108.16 -44.57 36.96
N PRO A 499 -108.24 -43.58 37.87
CA PRO A 499 -108.42 -42.13 37.51
C PRO A 499 -107.38 -41.20 38.23
N ARG A 500 -106.99 -39.98 37.77
CA ARG A 500 -107.67 -38.65 37.63
C ARG A 500 -108.10 -38.01 38.98
N MET A 501 -107.93 -36.70 39.29
CA MET A 501 -107.45 -35.46 38.62
C MET A 501 -106.49 -34.66 39.59
N ASP A 502 -106.17 -33.33 39.62
CA ASP A 502 -106.37 -32.10 38.79
C ASP A 502 -105.39 -30.93 39.17
N ALA A 503 -105.48 -29.78 38.45
CA ALA A 503 -105.39 -28.33 38.84
C ALA A 503 -104.38 -27.74 39.90
N THR A 504 -103.85 -26.49 39.81
CA THR A 504 -103.86 -25.39 38.80
C THR A 504 -102.77 -24.29 39.05
N SER A 505 -102.28 -23.67 37.96
CA SER A 505 -101.70 -22.28 37.82
C SER A 505 -100.52 -21.86 38.75
N VAL A 506 -99.90 -20.65 38.77
CA VAL A 506 -100.06 -19.28 38.17
C VAL A 506 -98.66 -18.71 37.73
N MET A 507 -98.56 -17.46 37.22
CA MET A 507 -97.31 -16.76 36.79
C MET A 507 -97.11 -15.36 37.43
N ALA A 508 -95.86 -14.86 37.46
CA ALA A 508 -95.50 -13.42 37.56
C ALA A 508 -94.04 -13.11 37.10
N SER A 509 -93.75 -11.83 36.77
CA SER A 509 -92.44 -11.24 36.38
C SER A 509 -92.38 -9.78 36.90
N PRO A 510 -91.29 -8.94 36.81
CA PRO A 510 -90.74 -8.39 35.55
C PRO A 510 -89.22 -7.99 35.60
N ARG A 511 -88.79 -6.89 34.93
CA ARG A 511 -87.39 -6.53 34.55
C ARG A 511 -86.91 -5.10 34.94
N SER A 512 -85.57 -4.93 34.98
CA SER A 512 -84.72 -3.85 34.39
C SER A 512 -84.86 -2.33 34.71
N ALA A 513 -83.72 -1.70 35.06
CA ALA A 513 -83.27 -0.29 34.81
C ALA A 513 -81.80 -0.15 35.28
N GLN A 514 -81.05 0.96 35.15
CA GLN A 514 -80.48 1.74 34.03
C GLN A 514 -79.31 2.62 34.63
N ARG A 515 -78.58 3.41 33.81
CA ARG A 515 -77.49 4.39 34.18
C ARG A 515 -78.08 5.79 34.50
N PRO A 516 -77.36 6.96 34.71
CA PRO A 516 -75.93 7.38 34.57
C PRO A 516 -75.42 8.19 35.83
N PRO A 517 -74.57 9.27 35.85
CA PRO A 517 -73.62 9.92 34.91
C PRO A 517 -72.15 10.14 35.44
N ARG A 518 -71.53 11.34 35.32
CA ARG A 518 -70.06 11.57 35.08
C ARG A 518 -69.53 12.97 35.55
N MET A 519 -68.19 13.14 35.58
CA MET A 519 -67.33 14.39 35.69
C MET A 519 -66.89 14.80 37.12
N GLY A 520 -65.70 15.40 37.39
CA GLY A 520 -64.53 15.71 36.53
C GLY A 520 -63.30 16.39 37.25
N THR A 521 -62.26 16.77 36.46
CA THR A 521 -61.17 17.78 36.68
C THR A 521 -60.11 17.71 37.82
N SER A 522 -58.88 17.26 37.46
CA SER A 522 -57.51 17.85 37.67
C SER A 522 -57.11 18.78 38.85
N TYR A 523 -55.91 18.60 39.45
CA TYR A 523 -54.77 19.59 39.49
C TYR A 523 -53.45 19.12 40.21
N VAL A 524 -52.34 19.05 39.45
CA VAL A 524 -50.92 19.50 39.69
C VAL A 524 -50.13 19.34 41.05
N LYS A 525 -49.06 18.49 40.98
CA LYS A 525 -47.65 18.57 41.51
C LYS A 525 -47.22 18.58 43.01
N THR A 526 -46.00 18.04 43.19
CA THR A 526 -44.88 18.34 44.14
C THR A 526 -44.68 17.55 45.46
N THR A 527 -43.42 17.55 45.93
CA THR A 527 -42.72 16.60 46.85
C THR A 527 -41.95 17.36 47.97
N PRO A 528 -41.02 16.79 48.77
CA PRO A 528 -40.88 15.50 49.49
C PRO A 528 -40.52 15.68 51.01
N LYS A 529 -40.31 14.59 51.80
CA LYS A 529 -39.03 14.29 52.55
C LYS A 529 -39.07 13.13 53.59
N LYS A 530 -37.97 12.37 53.60
CA LYS A 530 -37.21 11.76 54.72
C LYS A 530 -37.89 10.92 55.83
N LEU A 531 -37.29 9.76 56.10
CA LEU A 531 -36.66 9.47 57.41
C LEU A 531 -35.41 8.57 57.26
N ARG A 532 -34.68 8.29 58.35
CA ARG A 532 -33.25 7.88 58.36
C ARG A 532 -32.91 7.11 59.64
N GLN A 533 -32.02 6.11 59.54
CA GLN A 533 -30.98 5.62 60.50
C GLN A 533 -30.68 4.12 60.25
N THR A 534 -29.59 3.47 60.67
CA THR A 534 -28.10 3.65 60.69
C THR A 534 -27.54 2.36 61.37
N PRO A 535 -26.23 2.04 61.31
CA PRO A 535 -25.75 0.66 61.44
C PRO A 535 -25.09 0.29 62.79
N SER A 536 -24.64 -0.97 62.91
CA SER A 536 -23.71 -1.45 63.96
C SER A 536 -22.48 -2.16 63.36
N ARG A 537 -21.50 -2.53 64.20
CA ARG A 537 -20.07 -2.73 63.86
C ARG A 537 -19.39 -3.68 64.87
N VAL A 538 -18.39 -4.47 64.45
CA VAL A 538 -17.28 -5.14 65.22
C VAL A 538 -16.58 -6.11 64.23
N THR A 539 -15.27 -6.16 63.88
CA THR A 539 -13.94 -6.11 64.57
C THR A 539 -13.63 -7.38 65.43
N ARG A 540 -12.42 -7.95 65.57
CA ARG A 540 -11.04 -7.69 65.09
C ARG A 540 -10.16 -8.94 65.38
N ARG A 541 -9.06 -9.19 64.62
CA ARG A 541 -7.74 -9.67 65.16
C ARG A 541 -6.61 -9.58 64.11
N LYS A 542 -5.36 -9.88 64.49
CA LYS A 542 -4.07 -9.62 63.80
C LYS A 542 -2.97 -10.58 64.35
N VAL A 543 -1.71 -10.47 63.83
CA VAL A 543 -0.39 -10.93 64.41
C VAL A 543 0.00 -12.39 64.03
N LEU A 544 1.24 -12.76 63.58
CA LEU A 544 2.48 -12.08 63.10
C LEU A 544 3.41 -13.05 62.30
N GLY A 545 4.34 -12.54 61.49
CA GLY A 545 5.61 -13.19 61.02
C GLY A 545 5.52 -14.23 59.88
N GLU A 546 6.58 -14.55 59.12
CA GLU A 546 7.89 -13.88 58.90
C GLU A 546 8.62 -14.39 57.60
N LYS A 547 9.59 -13.61 57.07
CA LYS A 547 10.75 -13.98 56.19
C LYS A 547 10.58 -14.57 54.75
N ASN A 548 10.87 -13.70 53.77
CA ASN A 548 12.06 -13.72 52.85
C ASN A 548 12.02 -14.36 51.43
N SER A 549 12.88 -13.78 50.54
CA SER A 549 13.30 -14.19 49.18
C SER A 549 12.26 -14.13 48.03
N ASP A 550 12.60 -13.79 46.77
CA ASP A 550 13.68 -12.92 46.23
C ASP A 550 13.39 -12.53 44.75
N SER A 551 14.26 -11.71 44.13
CA SER A 551 14.23 -11.22 42.72
C SER A 551 13.08 -10.23 42.38
N SER A 552 13.30 -8.99 41.92
CA SER A 552 14.09 -8.42 40.79
C SER A 552 13.29 -8.36 39.47
N PHE A 553 13.19 -7.22 38.76
CA PHE A 553 13.52 -5.82 39.11
C PHE A 553 12.72 -4.89 38.18
N SER A 554 12.60 -3.58 38.49
CA SER A 554 11.79 -2.65 37.69
C SER A 554 12.41 -1.25 37.58
N THR A 555 12.15 -0.59 36.43
CA THR A 555 11.87 0.86 36.31
C THR A 555 13.00 1.90 36.52
N THR A 556 13.41 2.50 35.39
CA THR A 556 13.79 3.93 35.13
C THR A 556 14.98 4.63 35.83
N MET A 557 15.77 5.29 34.95
CA MET A 557 16.24 6.70 35.00
C MET A 557 17.38 7.18 35.94
N SER A 558 18.16 8.09 35.32
CA SER A 558 18.90 9.23 35.91
C SER A 558 20.38 9.11 36.34
N SER A 559 21.19 9.75 35.49
CA SER A 559 22.23 10.77 35.78
C SER A 559 23.69 10.39 36.13
N HIS A 560 24.57 11.25 35.55
CA HIS A 560 26.02 11.43 35.81
C HIS A 560 26.98 10.32 35.36
N SER A 561 28.24 10.60 34.98
CA SER A 561 28.86 11.78 34.33
C SER A 561 30.30 11.42 33.89
N TRP A 562 31.03 12.40 33.32
CA TRP A 562 32.47 12.40 32.98
C TRP A 562 32.86 11.62 31.70
N LYS A 563 33.92 11.97 30.96
CA LYS A 563 34.56 13.25 30.57
C LYS A 563 35.86 12.89 29.84
N THR A 564 36.06 13.28 28.58
CA THR A 564 37.35 13.62 27.92
C THR A 564 37.11 13.85 26.43
N SER A 565 37.72 14.81 25.73
CA SER A 565 38.24 16.13 26.14
C SER A 565 38.62 16.87 24.85
N ASN A 566 38.08 18.08 24.65
CA ASN A 566 38.42 18.95 23.54
C ASN A 566 39.14 20.19 24.10
N THR A 567 40.16 20.76 23.43
CA THR A 567 40.86 21.95 23.95
C THR A 567 41.54 22.76 22.85
N SER A 568 41.21 24.05 22.79
CA SER A 568 41.86 25.05 21.95
C SER A 568 42.00 26.37 22.73
N ILE A 569 43.09 27.10 22.45
CA ILE A 569 43.30 28.53 22.76
C ILE A 569 43.50 28.92 24.25
N SER A 570 44.67 29.50 24.52
CA SER A 570 44.88 30.61 25.46
C SER A 570 46.17 31.34 25.07
N SER A 571 46.24 32.66 25.28
CA SER A 571 47.33 33.51 24.77
C SER A 571 47.78 34.57 25.77
N VAL A 572 49.09 34.85 25.85
CA VAL A 572 49.64 36.20 26.12
C VAL A 572 50.95 36.37 25.34
N GLY A 573 51.15 37.55 24.73
CA GLY A 573 52.12 37.78 23.65
C GLY A 573 53.60 38.00 24.01
N SER A 574 54.37 38.21 22.94
CA SER A 574 55.60 39.00 22.92
C SER A 574 55.77 39.70 21.56
N VAL A 575 56.74 40.62 21.48
CA VAL A 575 56.76 41.80 20.58
C VAL A 575 57.22 41.51 19.13
N CYS A 576 56.63 42.29 18.21
CA CYS A 576 56.93 42.53 16.79
C CYS A 576 58.37 43.07 16.46
N PRO A 577 58.75 43.34 15.17
CA PRO A 577 58.26 42.80 13.88
C PRO A 577 59.33 42.59 12.76
N SER A 578 58.84 42.06 11.63
CA SER A 578 59.16 42.47 10.24
C SER A 578 60.14 41.66 9.38
N TYR A 579 59.65 41.33 8.18
CA TYR A 579 60.35 40.70 7.06
C TYR A 579 60.92 41.82 6.16
N THR A 580 62.12 42.32 6.47
CA THR A 580 62.77 43.42 5.72
C THR A 580 64.06 43.02 4.99
N ASP A 581 64.49 41.76 5.10
CA ASP A 581 65.73 41.25 4.48
C ASP A 581 65.58 40.67 3.06
N PHE A 582 64.37 40.62 2.48
CA PHE A 582 64.15 40.03 1.15
C PHE A 582 64.43 40.97 -0.04
N SER A 583 64.79 42.23 0.21
CA SER A 583 64.90 43.29 -0.82
C SER A 583 66.28 43.95 -0.90
N LYS A 584 67.36 43.17 -0.75
CA LYS A 584 68.75 43.69 -0.69
C LYS A 584 69.79 42.95 -1.56
N HIS A 585 69.37 42.23 -2.60
CA HIS A 585 70.27 41.46 -3.47
C HIS A 585 69.92 41.49 -4.98
N LEU A 586 69.49 42.65 -5.48
CA LEU A 586 69.20 42.86 -6.91
C LEU A 586 69.91 44.07 -7.56
N GLU A 587 70.72 44.82 -6.82
CA GLU A 587 71.45 45.99 -7.35
C GLU A 587 72.93 45.99 -6.93
N SER A 588 73.80 45.51 -7.82
CA SER A 588 75.18 46.03 -8.03
C SER A 588 75.85 45.28 -9.18
N GLU A 589 76.43 46.02 -10.12
CA GLU A 589 77.18 45.45 -11.23
C GLU A 589 78.65 45.24 -10.86
N ASN A 590 79.25 44.10 -11.25
CA ASN A 590 80.54 44.10 -11.95
C ASN A 590 80.90 42.74 -12.59
N ARG A 591 81.67 42.81 -13.69
CA ARG A 591 82.28 41.69 -14.46
C ARG A 591 83.77 41.55 -14.04
N PRO A 592 84.62 40.58 -14.51
CA PRO A 592 84.53 39.82 -15.78
C PRO A 592 85.06 38.36 -15.85
N TYR A 593 84.81 37.74 -17.03
CA TYR A 593 85.55 36.68 -17.75
C TYR A 593 86.68 35.84 -17.09
N CYS A 594 86.50 34.51 -17.13
CA CYS A 594 87.43 33.48 -17.69
C CYS A 594 86.56 32.27 -18.12
N ARG A 595 86.52 31.77 -19.38
CA ARG A 595 87.48 31.08 -20.27
C ARG A 595 87.86 29.64 -19.87
N SER A 596 87.80 28.74 -20.87
CA SER A 596 88.33 27.35 -20.91
C SER A 596 87.55 26.27 -20.10
N SER A 597 87.48 24.99 -20.52
CA SER A 597 87.94 24.32 -21.76
C SER A 597 87.37 22.87 -21.90
N SER A 598 87.41 22.32 -23.14
CA SER A 598 87.51 20.88 -23.52
C SER A 598 86.40 19.88 -23.11
N ILE A 599 86.01 18.79 -23.81
CA ILE A 599 86.12 18.20 -25.18
C ILE A 599 86.09 16.65 -25.01
N LEU A 600 85.48 15.90 -25.96
CA LEU A 600 85.28 14.41 -25.97
C LEU A 600 84.22 13.90 -24.94
N THR A 601 83.46 12.81 -25.14
CA THR A 601 83.38 11.83 -26.26
C THR A 601 81.96 11.26 -26.43
N SER A 602 81.59 10.87 -27.66
CA SER A 602 80.59 9.81 -27.97
C SER A 602 81.28 8.42 -27.99
N PRO A 603 80.62 7.23 -28.06
CA PRO A 603 79.28 6.97 -28.62
C PRO A 603 78.41 5.87 -27.94
N GLN A 604 77.18 5.66 -28.42
CA GLN A 604 76.80 4.40 -29.09
C GLN A 604 75.45 4.48 -29.83
N ARG A 605 75.27 3.61 -30.84
CA ARG A 605 73.97 3.26 -31.46
C ARG A 605 73.49 1.92 -30.90
N SER A 606 72.18 1.74 -30.83
CA SER A 606 71.54 0.43 -30.98
C SER A 606 70.47 0.49 -32.07
N HIS A 607 70.40 -0.53 -32.93
CA HIS A 607 69.35 -0.66 -33.95
C HIS A 607 68.23 -1.55 -33.43
N SER A 608 66.99 -1.19 -33.77
CA SER A 608 65.85 -2.11 -33.87
C SER A 608 65.16 -1.88 -35.22
N ARG A 609 64.63 -2.95 -35.82
CA ARG A 609 64.16 -3.03 -37.22
C ARG A 609 63.13 -4.18 -37.32
N VAL A 610 62.46 -4.32 -38.48
CA VAL A 610 61.62 -5.49 -38.88
C VAL A 610 60.21 -5.43 -38.25
N THR A 611 59.26 -4.76 -38.93
CA THR A 611 58.08 -5.31 -39.69
C THR A 611 57.00 -6.00 -38.85
N GLY A 612 55.70 -5.91 -39.15
CA GLY A 612 55.01 -5.24 -40.27
C GLY A 612 54.18 -6.20 -41.13
N LEU A 613 53.06 -5.69 -41.66
CA LEU A 613 52.26 -6.22 -42.78
C LEU A 613 51.44 -5.07 -43.37
#